data_AF-A0A7C5ULF4-F1
#
_entry.id   AF-A0A7C5ULF4-F1
#
_cell.length_a   1.000
_cell.length_b   1.000
_cell.length_c   1.000
_cell.angle_alpha   90.00
_cell.angle_beta   90.00
_cell.angle_gamma   90.00
#
_symmetry.space_group_name_H-M   'P 1'
#
loop_
_entity.id
_entity.type
_entity.pdbx_description
1 polymer ?
#
loop_
_entity_poly.entity_id
_entity_poly.type
_entity_poly.pdbx_seq_one_letter_code
_entity_poly.pdbx_strand_id
1 'polypeptide(L)'
;MAMKRFLGLAWVLAFASGIALAQPRVVINEFAYDDTGSDDLEFIELYNADVVPVDITGWIVDCGDQLQNDNNRDFVIGDDDGDGIPDRQVILQPGQFYVLGTPNLNARCGGCVNQIFDPGTAGALENDNEWIALIIPGDPRTVVDAVAYEVNRSVITNWVPEDIRPQLGGGLWGNYQCLEAGATTDGSFMTIGRWRDGYDTNVNGRDFGHFRPTPGASNNLPPLTSRLCLSFDNYNVGDTPAEFVGSYRNPRVIDPTQADNAATSGFNPNAIPASPGGGKAMMVRDWAGGGNVAVANYVFENSTAGYDLFVYINPAAPPNTRVETWMIGLLGGADSVHNHPLIAASANGMSGVGWVFRRANNASGHPNESRLYLVDAGASGASTNWTIYGNIDLSGLSAGWYRLRLEVINGQVRGLFYADPSSPIVITGTTATGLVGGFYIGYRETLGNAAADINPVRIDNLCLYVPVLGDANNDGCVNDTDLLQILFNFGGANAEADINGDGSVDDTDLLIVLFNFGQGC
;
A
#
# COMPACT_ATOMS: atom_id res chain seq x y z
N MET A 1 61.60 39.91 -35.72
CA MET A 1 60.16 40.19 -35.90
C MET A 1 59.76 39.66 -37.27
N ALA A 2 59.25 38.42 -37.34
CA ALA A 2 58.51 37.84 -38.47
C ALA A 2 58.07 36.42 -38.04
N MET A 3 56.77 36.26 -37.85
CA MET A 3 56.10 35.10 -37.26
C MET A 3 55.87 34.02 -38.33
N LYS A 4 56.25 32.76 -38.03
CA LYS A 4 56.01 31.60 -38.89
C LYS A 4 54.56 31.12 -38.74
N ARG A 5 53.92 30.83 -39.87
CA ARG A 5 52.58 30.23 -40.00
C ARG A 5 52.64 28.74 -39.64
N PHE A 6 51.71 28.27 -38.81
CA PHE A 6 51.36 26.85 -38.68
C PHE A 6 49.90 26.69 -39.10
N LEU A 7 49.67 25.84 -40.11
CA LEU A 7 48.36 25.32 -40.49
C LEU A 7 47.92 24.30 -39.43
N GLY A 8 46.77 24.52 -38.79
CA GLY A 8 46.08 23.52 -37.97
C GLY A 8 45.03 22.80 -38.81
N LEU A 9 45.24 21.50 -39.00
CA LEU A 9 44.29 20.54 -39.56
C LEU A 9 43.18 20.30 -38.51
N ALA A 10 41.93 20.68 -38.79
CA ALA A 10 40.80 20.31 -37.95
C ALA A 10 40.36 18.88 -38.28
N TRP A 11 40.58 17.97 -37.33
CA TRP A 11 39.97 16.64 -37.33
C TRP A 11 38.50 16.78 -36.92
N VAL A 12 37.57 16.50 -37.84
CA VAL A 12 36.17 16.27 -37.49
C VAL A 12 36.03 14.78 -37.20
N LEU A 13 35.98 14.40 -35.92
CA LEU A 13 35.45 13.10 -35.51
C LEU A 13 33.92 13.20 -35.49
N ALA A 14 33.25 12.54 -36.42
CA ALA A 14 31.83 12.25 -36.33
C ALA A 14 31.63 11.13 -35.29
N PHE A 15 31.14 11.49 -34.10
CA PHE A 15 30.55 10.51 -33.19
C PHE A 15 29.16 10.14 -33.72
N ALA A 16 29.07 9.01 -34.42
CA ALA A 16 27.81 8.32 -34.63
C ALA A 16 27.51 7.48 -33.37
N SER A 17 27.03 8.12 -32.31
CA SER A 17 26.33 7.42 -31.24
C SER A 17 24.86 7.33 -31.65
N GLY A 18 24.40 6.12 -31.94
CA GLY A 18 22.98 5.83 -32.07
C GLY A 18 22.28 6.27 -30.79
N ILE A 19 21.56 7.39 -30.87
CA ILE A 19 20.61 7.79 -29.84
C ILE A 19 19.47 6.78 -30.01
N ALA A 20 19.45 5.73 -29.17
CA ALA A 20 18.19 5.09 -28.89
C ALA A 20 17.29 6.22 -28.36
N LEU A 21 16.27 6.60 -29.13
CA LEU A 21 15.25 7.49 -28.62
C LEU A 21 14.71 6.81 -27.37
N ALA A 22 14.82 7.48 -26.21
CA ALA A 22 14.22 6.99 -24.99
C ALA A 22 12.74 6.71 -25.28
N GLN A 23 12.25 5.54 -24.87
CA GLN A 23 10.83 5.25 -24.99
C GLN A 23 10.03 6.34 -24.26
N PRO A 24 8.91 6.81 -24.83
CA PRO A 24 8.12 7.85 -24.18
C PRO A 24 7.66 7.36 -22.81
N ARG A 25 7.79 8.20 -21.78
CA ARG A 25 7.42 7.83 -20.42
C ARG A 25 5.94 8.07 -20.14
N VAL A 26 5.07 7.41 -20.89
CA VAL A 26 3.62 7.38 -20.60
C VAL A 26 3.32 6.08 -19.85
N VAL A 27 2.63 6.18 -18.72
CA VAL A 27 2.32 5.02 -17.85
C VAL A 27 0.82 4.91 -17.60
N ILE A 28 0.36 3.71 -17.27
CA ILE A 28 -0.93 3.46 -16.62
C ILE A 28 -0.79 3.95 -15.18
N ASN A 29 -1.52 5.01 -14.82
CA ASN A 29 -1.35 5.72 -13.56
C ASN A 29 -2.37 5.32 -12.50
N GLU A 30 -3.62 5.10 -12.92
CA GLU A 30 -4.74 4.76 -12.06
C GLU A 30 -5.73 3.90 -12.83
N PHE A 31 -6.41 2.97 -12.17
CA PHE A 31 -7.50 2.19 -12.77
C PHE A 31 -8.49 1.67 -11.72
N ALA A 32 -9.66 1.30 -12.20
CA ALA A 32 -10.69 0.59 -11.45
C ALA A 32 -11.36 -0.44 -12.36
N TYR A 33 -11.48 -1.68 -11.91
CA TYR A 33 -12.00 -2.81 -12.71
C TYR A 33 -13.16 -3.59 -12.05
N ASP A 34 -13.31 -3.54 -10.72
CA ASP A 34 -14.30 -4.32 -9.96
C ASP A 34 -15.06 -3.40 -9.01
N ASP A 35 -16.05 -2.65 -9.51
CA ASP A 35 -16.97 -2.00 -8.60
C ASP A 35 -18.02 -3.02 -8.19
N THR A 36 -18.25 -3.23 -6.90
CA THR A 36 -19.08 -4.34 -6.38
C THR A 36 -20.57 -4.27 -6.76
N GLY A 37 -20.94 -3.46 -7.75
CA GLY A 37 -22.29 -3.15 -8.20
C GLY A 37 -22.51 -3.52 -9.66
N SER A 38 -22.59 -2.51 -10.53
CA SER A 38 -22.91 -2.69 -11.95
C SER A 38 -21.67 -2.67 -12.83
N ASP A 39 -20.47 -2.59 -12.25
CA ASP A 39 -19.19 -2.38 -12.94
C ASP A 39 -19.23 -1.14 -13.85
N ASP A 40 -19.93 -0.09 -13.43
CA ASP A 40 -20.23 1.08 -14.25
C ASP A 40 -19.32 2.28 -13.94
N LEU A 41 -18.32 2.14 -13.08
CA LEU A 41 -17.29 3.14 -12.78
C LEU A 41 -15.88 2.73 -13.18
N GLU A 42 -15.74 1.74 -14.07
CA GLU A 42 -14.45 1.29 -14.57
C GLU A 42 -13.72 2.36 -15.39
N PHE A 43 -12.40 2.41 -15.23
CA PHE A 43 -11.55 3.29 -16.01
C PHE A 43 -10.09 2.88 -15.99
N ILE A 44 -9.36 3.44 -16.95
CA ILE A 44 -7.91 3.40 -17.08
C ILE A 44 -7.44 4.84 -17.28
N GLU A 45 -6.56 5.31 -16.41
CA GLU A 45 -5.90 6.60 -16.52
C GLU A 45 -4.46 6.40 -16.97
N LEU A 46 -4.06 7.16 -18.00
CA LEU A 46 -2.69 7.28 -18.45
C LEU A 46 -2.10 8.61 -17.97
N TYR A 47 -0.79 8.63 -17.72
CA TYR A 47 -0.06 9.83 -17.32
C TYR A 47 1.23 10.00 -18.13
N ASN A 48 1.48 11.20 -18.64
CA ASN A 48 2.76 11.53 -19.27
C ASN A 48 3.78 11.97 -18.21
N ALA A 49 4.67 11.04 -17.84
CA ALA A 49 5.81 11.25 -16.94
C ALA A 49 7.08 11.76 -17.65
N ASP A 50 6.99 12.07 -18.95
CA ASP A 50 8.07 12.69 -19.71
C ASP A 50 8.08 14.22 -19.51
N VAL A 51 9.17 14.85 -19.91
CA VAL A 51 9.35 16.31 -19.88
C VAL A 51 8.95 16.97 -21.21
N VAL A 52 8.53 16.17 -22.19
CA VAL A 52 8.07 16.63 -23.51
C VAL A 52 6.66 16.10 -23.83
N PRO A 53 5.91 16.77 -24.73
CA PRO A 53 4.63 16.25 -25.21
C PRO A 53 4.82 14.92 -25.95
N VAL A 54 3.90 13.97 -25.75
CA VAL A 54 3.90 12.67 -26.42
C VAL A 54 2.62 12.54 -27.25
N ASP A 55 2.77 12.22 -28.53
CA ASP A 55 1.63 11.85 -29.39
C ASP A 55 1.32 10.38 -29.17
N ILE A 56 0.16 10.11 -28.56
CA ILE A 56 -0.34 8.77 -28.24
C ILE A 56 -1.49 8.35 -29.16
N THR A 57 -1.73 9.08 -30.25
CA THR A 57 -2.77 8.74 -31.23
C THR A 57 -2.55 7.35 -31.80
N GLY A 58 -3.58 6.51 -31.75
CA GLY A 58 -3.52 5.13 -32.26
C GLY A 58 -2.69 4.16 -31.44
N TRP A 59 -2.18 4.56 -30.27
CA TRP A 59 -1.68 3.58 -29.29
C TRP A 59 -2.85 2.70 -28.82
N ILE A 60 -2.54 1.48 -28.39
CA ILE A 60 -3.52 0.48 -27.97
C ILE A 60 -3.43 0.32 -26.46
N VAL A 61 -4.59 0.36 -25.79
CA VAL A 61 -4.76 -0.15 -24.44
C VAL A 61 -5.28 -1.58 -24.59
N ASP A 62 -4.36 -2.54 -24.51
CA ASP A 62 -4.61 -3.97 -24.63
C ASP A 62 -5.09 -4.49 -23.28
N CYS A 63 -6.32 -5.02 -23.26
CA CYS A 63 -6.92 -5.61 -22.08
C CYS A 63 -7.20 -7.08 -22.36
N GLY A 64 -6.93 -7.97 -21.41
CA GLY A 64 -7.24 -9.38 -21.63
C GLY A 64 -7.02 -10.30 -20.45
N ASP A 65 -7.45 -11.56 -20.62
CA ASP A 65 -7.38 -12.65 -19.64
C ASP A 65 -6.82 -13.98 -20.25
N GLN A 66 -6.50 -13.99 -21.56
CA GLN A 66 -6.14 -15.15 -22.42
C GLN A 66 -7.00 -16.41 -22.28
N LEU A 67 -8.21 -16.33 -21.70
CA LEU A 67 -9.15 -17.43 -21.85
C LEU A 67 -9.62 -17.47 -23.32
N GLN A 68 -9.62 -18.66 -23.90
CA GLN A 68 -9.90 -18.81 -25.33
C GLN A 68 -11.33 -18.36 -25.63
N ASN A 69 -11.46 -17.25 -26.37
CA ASN A 69 -12.72 -16.55 -26.70
C ASN A 69 -13.30 -15.66 -25.57
N ASP A 70 -12.49 -15.25 -24.60
CA ASP A 70 -12.91 -14.41 -23.46
C ASP A 70 -12.04 -13.14 -23.30
N ASN A 71 -11.29 -12.73 -24.33
CA ASN A 71 -10.43 -11.58 -24.18
C ASN A 71 -11.26 -10.29 -24.02
N ASN A 72 -10.89 -9.49 -23.01
CA ASN A 72 -11.42 -8.14 -22.85
C ASN A 72 -11.19 -7.31 -24.11
N ARG A 73 -11.96 -6.23 -24.23
CA ARG A 73 -11.87 -5.36 -25.40
C ARG A 73 -10.62 -4.48 -25.33
N ASP A 74 -9.88 -4.43 -26.43
CA ASP A 74 -8.81 -3.45 -26.63
C ASP A 74 -9.38 -2.08 -27.02
N PHE A 75 -8.70 -1.01 -26.62
CA PHE A 75 -9.07 0.36 -26.96
C PHE A 75 -7.97 1.04 -27.78
N VAL A 76 -8.34 1.65 -28.91
CA VAL A 76 -7.44 2.47 -29.72
C VAL A 76 -7.55 3.92 -29.29
N ILE A 77 -6.45 4.56 -28.91
CA ILE A 77 -6.48 5.93 -28.40
C ILE A 77 -6.84 6.92 -29.52
N GLY A 78 -7.89 7.69 -29.28
CA GLY A 78 -8.42 8.68 -30.22
C GLY A 78 -9.47 8.13 -31.19
N ASP A 79 -9.83 6.85 -31.08
CA ASP A 79 -10.95 6.20 -31.75
C ASP A 79 -12.20 6.35 -30.87
N ASP A 80 -13.12 7.23 -31.27
CA ASP A 80 -14.31 7.57 -30.49
C ASP A 80 -15.54 6.73 -30.93
N ASP A 81 -15.48 6.00 -32.05
CA ASP A 81 -16.57 5.14 -32.57
C ASP A 81 -16.27 3.62 -32.55
N GLY A 82 -15.07 3.26 -32.10
CA GLY A 82 -14.66 1.89 -31.85
C GLY A 82 -14.40 1.06 -33.12
N ASP A 83 -14.17 1.70 -34.27
CA ASP A 83 -13.90 1.02 -35.54
C ASP A 83 -12.42 0.58 -35.72
N GLY A 84 -11.56 0.94 -34.75
CA GLY A 84 -10.13 0.67 -34.73
C GLY A 84 -9.27 1.75 -35.38
N ILE A 85 -9.84 2.87 -35.82
CA ILE A 85 -9.15 3.98 -36.49
C ILE A 85 -9.29 5.25 -35.66
N PRO A 86 -8.19 5.94 -35.32
CA PRO A 86 -8.28 7.21 -34.61
C PRO A 86 -9.03 8.30 -35.39
N ASP A 87 -10.10 8.84 -34.80
CA ASP A 87 -10.88 9.98 -35.28
C ASP A 87 -10.20 11.33 -35.02
N ARG A 88 -9.36 11.39 -33.98
CA ARG A 88 -8.69 12.61 -33.54
C ARG A 88 -7.28 12.36 -33.04
N GLN A 89 -6.48 13.41 -33.14
CA GLN A 89 -5.14 13.41 -32.56
C GLN A 89 -5.20 13.57 -31.04
N VAL A 90 -4.37 12.80 -30.33
CA VAL A 90 -4.21 12.83 -28.88
C VAL A 90 -2.75 13.09 -28.54
N ILE A 91 -2.45 14.33 -28.15
CA ILE A 91 -1.12 14.72 -27.66
C ILE A 91 -1.20 14.98 -26.16
N LEU A 92 -0.48 14.18 -25.38
CA LEU A 92 -0.41 14.31 -23.93
C LEU A 92 0.76 15.24 -23.55
N GLN A 93 0.46 16.38 -22.94
CA GLN A 93 1.48 17.30 -22.43
C GLN A 93 2.21 16.70 -21.22
N PRO A 94 3.44 17.15 -20.89
CA PRO A 94 4.10 16.76 -19.64
C PRO A 94 3.20 16.96 -18.43
N GLY A 95 3.05 15.93 -17.60
CA GLY A 95 2.21 15.99 -16.41
C GLY A 95 0.69 15.91 -16.67
N GLN A 96 0.27 15.66 -17.91
CA GLN A 96 -1.15 15.54 -18.26
C GLN A 96 -1.64 14.10 -18.15
N PHE A 97 -2.90 13.97 -17.74
CA PHE A 97 -3.64 12.71 -17.64
C PHE A 97 -4.53 12.48 -18.88
N TYR A 98 -4.77 11.21 -19.21
CA TYR A 98 -5.77 10.78 -20.19
C TYR A 98 -6.62 9.64 -19.62
N VAL A 99 -7.92 9.85 -19.49
CA VAL A 99 -8.84 8.87 -18.89
C VAL A 99 -9.67 8.19 -19.99
N LEU A 100 -9.55 6.87 -20.07
CA LEU A 100 -10.50 6.00 -20.75
C LEU A 100 -11.44 5.41 -19.71
N GLY A 101 -12.76 5.42 -19.91
CA GLY A 101 -13.66 4.86 -18.91
C GLY A 101 -15.11 4.83 -19.31
N THR A 102 -15.95 4.33 -18.41
CA THR A 102 -17.40 4.29 -18.60
C THR A 102 -18.01 5.71 -18.59
N PRO A 103 -19.19 5.91 -19.22
CA PRO A 103 -19.89 7.19 -19.19
C PRO A 103 -20.30 7.65 -17.77
N ASN A 104 -20.62 6.71 -16.86
CA ASN A 104 -21.11 7.06 -15.53
C ASN A 104 -20.01 7.68 -14.65
N LEU A 105 -18.73 7.39 -14.92
CA LEU A 105 -17.61 8.03 -14.25
C LEU A 105 -17.64 9.57 -14.39
N ASN A 106 -18.06 10.09 -15.55
CA ASN A 106 -18.13 11.54 -15.78
C ASN A 106 -19.03 12.28 -14.79
N ALA A 107 -20.13 11.65 -14.35
CA ALA A 107 -21.03 12.25 -13.36
C ALA A 107 -20.34 12.46 -12.01
N ARG A 108 -19.30 11.68 -11.72
CA ARG A 108 -18.60 11.67 -10.45
C ARG A 108 -17.36 12.55 -10.42
N CYS A 109 -16.56 12.51 -11.48
CA CYS A 109 -15.35 13.33 -11.60
C CYS A 109 -15.59 14.69 -12.27
N GLY A 110 -16.82 14.99 -12.69
CA GLY A 110 -17.17 16.27 -13.31
C GLY A 110 -16.72 16.40 -14.76
N GLY A 111 -16.77 15.31 -15.53
CA GLY A 111 -16.39 15.30 -16.95
C GLY A 111 -14.93 14.98 -17.24
N CYS A 112 -14.28 14.14 -16.43
CA CYS A 112 -12.87 13.79 -16.58
C CYS A 112 -12.58 12.81 -17.73
N VAL A 113 -13.55 12.02 -18.18
CA VAL A 113 -13.33 10.95 -19.16
C VAL A 113 -13.03 11.57 -20.54
N ASN A 114 -11.87 11.25 -21.08
CA ASN A 114 -11.42 11.74 -22.38
C ASN A 114 -11.89 10.85 -23.53
N GLN A 115 -12.02 9.54 -23.29
CA GLN A 115 -12.51 8.56 -24.25
C GLN A 115 -13.40 7.55 -23.56
N ILE A 116 -14.57 7.28 -24.13
CA ILE A 116 -15.56 6.39 -23.54
C ILE A 116 -15.26 4.96 -23.99
N PHE A 117 -15.42 3.98 -23.11
CA PHE A 117 -15.48 2.58 -23.52
C PHE A 117 -16.69 2.37 -24.44
N ASP A 118 -16.51 1.89 -25.68
CA ASP A 118 -17.61 1.67 -26.62
C ASP A 118 -17.70 0.20 -27.09
N PRO A 119 -18.85 -0.48 -27.01
CA PRO A 119 -19.95 -0.15 -26.09
C PRO A 119 -19.49 -0.46 -24.67
N GLY A 120 -19.55 0.48 -23.75
CA GLY A 120 -18.98 0.28 -22.41
C GLY A 120 -19.75 1.05 -21.36
N THR A 121 -20.94 0.54 -21.04
CA THR A 121 -21.73 1.01 -19.90
C THR A 121 -21.39 0.29 -18.60
N ALA A 122 -20.71 -0.87 -18.68
CA ALA A 122 -20.32 -1.72 -17.57
C ALA A 122 -19.41 -2.88 -17.99
N GLY A 123 -18.59 -3.40 -17.08
CA GLY A 123 -17.88 -4.68 -17.18
C GLY A 123 -16.90 -4.80 -18.35
N ALA A 124 -16.18 -3.72 -18.65
CA ALA A 124 -15.20 -3.65 -19.73
C ALA A 124 -13.86 -4.28 -19.37
N LEU A 125 -13.46 -4.26 -18.09
CA LEU A 125 -12.14 -4.71 -17.62
C LEU A 125 -12.18 -6.05 -16.89
N GLU A 126 -13.33 -6.48 -16.39
CA GLU A 126 -13.54 -7.77 -15.70
C GLU A 126 -12.64 -7.97 -14.45
N ASN A 127 -12.81 -9.09 -13.73
CA ASN A 127 -12.26 -9.31 -12.37
C ASN A 127 -11.85 -10.77 -12.04
N ASP A 128 -11.56 -11.57 -13.07
CA ASP A 128 -11.15 -12.97 -13.09
C ASP A 128 -9.76 -13.17 -13.75
N ASN A 129 -8.75 -12.43 -13.26
CA ASN A 129 -7.32 -12.44 -13.62
C ASN A 129 -6.94 -11.88 -15.00
N GLU A 130 -6.86 -10.54 -15.05
CA GLU A 130 -6.66 -9.75 -16.25
C GLU A 130 -5.38 -8.90 -16.23
N TRP A 131 -5.00 -8.40 -17.40
CA TRP A 131 -3.99 -7.36 -17.57
C TRP A 131 -4.56 -6.15 -18.32
N ILE A 132 -3.88 -5.02 -18.11
CA ILE A 132 -3.97 -3.81 -18.94
C ILE A 132 -2.55 -3.50 -19.39
N ALA A 133 -2.33 -3.37 -20.70
CA ALA A 133 -1.04 -3.02 -21.28
C ALA A 133 -1.18 -1.84 -22.24
N LEU A 134 -0.30 -0.86 -22.10
CA LEU A 134 -0.17 0.27 -23.03
C LEU A 134 0.82 -0.11 -24.14
N ILE A 135 0.37 -0.03 -25.39
CA ILE A 135 1.08 -0.60 -26.54
C ILE A 135 1.21 0.43 -27.66
N ILE A 136 2.41 0.56 -28.20
CA ILE A 136 2.63 1.17 -29.52
C ILE A 136 2.45 0.06 -30.56
N PRO A 137 1.47 0.18 -31.48
CA PRO A 137 1.20 -0.86 -32.47
C PRO A 137 2.38 -1.02 -33.44
N GLY A 138 2.57 -2.24 -33.95
CA GLY A 138 3.64 -2.57 -34.88
C GLY A 138 3.83 -4.08 -34.99
N ASP A 139 4.77 -4.48 -35.84
CA ASP A 139 5.25 -5.87 -35.93
C ASP A 139 6.79 -5.89 -35.83
N PRO A 140 7.37 -6.17 -34.64
CA PRO A 140 6.66 -6.44 -33.38
C PRO A 140 6.06 -5.17 -32.75
N ARG A 141 5.00 -5.34 -31.95
CA ARG A 141 4.45 -4.27 -31.10
C ARG A 141 5.43 -3.92 -29.98
N THR A 142 5.30 -2.72 -29.43
CA THR A 142 6.11 -2.28 -28.28
C THR A 142 5.22 -2.09 -27.06
N VAL A 143 5.48 -2.86 -26.00
CA VAL A 143 4.84 -2.65 -24.69
C VAL A 143 5.53 -1.47 -24.01
N VAL A 144 4.74 -0.47 -23.61
CA VAL A 144 5.21 0.76 -22.95
C VAL A 144 5.13 0.62 -21.43
N ASP A 145 4.02 0.07 -20.95
CA ASP A 145 3.73 -0.15 -19.53
C ASP A 145 2.64 -1.22 -19.41
N ALA A 146 2.57 -1.93 -18.29
CA ALA A 146 1.47 -2.83 -18.01
C ALA A 146 1.22 -3.07 -16.52
N VAL A 147 -0.01 -3.44 -16.21
CA VAL A 147 -0.44 -3.93 -14.90
C VAL A 147 -1.26 -5.20 -15.07
N ALA A 148 -1.11 -6.14 -14.13
CA ALA A 148 -1.95 -7.33 -14.03
C ALA A 148 -2.55 -7.39 -12.62
N TYR A 149 -3.80 -7.82 -12.49
CA TYR A 149 -4.53 -7.88 -11.22
C TYR A 149 -5.23 -9.23 -11.01
N GLU A 150 -5.72 -9.47 -9.79
CA GLU A 150 -6.31 -10.77 -9.39
C GLU A 150 -5.37 -11.96 -9.64
N VAL A 151 -4.05 -11.71 -9.54
CA VAL A 151 -3.01 -12.70 -9.90
C VAL A 151 -3.04 -13.94 -8.99
N ASN A 152 -3.68 -13.86 -7.82
CA ASN A 152 -3.89 -15.02 -6.96
C ASN A 152 -4.67 -16.17 -7.61
N ARG A 153 -5.44 -15.90 -8.68
CA ARG A 153 -6.31 -16.90 -9.31
C ARG A 153 -5.54 -17.89 -10.19
N SER A 154 -4.45 -17.45 -10.82
CA SER A 154 -3.62 -18.29 -11.68
C SER A 154 -2.22 -17.72 -11.84
N VAL A 155 -1.22 -18.59 -12.02
CA VAL A 155 0.16 -18.17 -12.27
C VAL A 155 0.24 -17.39 -13.58
N ILE A 156 0.78 -16.17 -13.55
CA ILE A 156 0.92 -15.22 -14.69
C ILE A 156 1.40 -15.87 -15.98
N THR A 157 2.33 -16.84 -15.93
CA THR A 157 2.85 -17.49 -17.14
C THR A 157 1.82 -18.28 -17.94
N ASN A 158 0.65 -18.55 -17.35
CA ASN A 158 -0.42 -19.29 -18.00
C ASN A 158 -1.33 -18.41 -18.86
N TRP A 159 -1.37 -17.11 -18.58
CA TRP A 159 -2.39 -16.22 -19.13
C TRP A 159 -1.86 -14.85 -19.57
N VAL A 160 -0.70 -14.39 -19.11
CA VAL A 160 -0.11 -13.13 -19.59
C VAL A 160 0.89 -13.37 -20.74
N PRO A 161 0.76 -12.65 -21.88
CA PRO A 161 1.73 -12.65 -22.98
C PRO A 161 3.18 -12.42 -22.55
N GLU A 162 4.13 -13.08 -23.23
CA GLU A 162 5.56 -13.05 -22.87
C GLU A 162 6.19 -11.66 -22.98
N ASP A 163 5.73 -10.83 -23.90
CA ASP A 163 6.19 -9.47 -24.10
C ASP A 163 5.67 -8.49 -23.04
N ILE A 164 4.56 -8.79 -22.37
CA ILE A 164 3.97 -7.97 -21.30
C ILE A 164 4.60 -8.27 -19.93
N ARG A 165 4.87 -9.54 -19.62
CA ARG A 165 5.36 -9.98 -18.30
C ARG A 165 6.54 -9.19 -17.72
N PRO A 166 7.53 -8.71 -18.50
CA PRO A 166 8.63 -7.91 -17.96
C PRO A 166 8.20 -6.61 -17.25
N GLN A 167 7.00 -6.10 -17.52
CA GLN A 167 6.46 -4.88 -16.90
C GLN A 167 5.80 -5.12 -15.52
N LEU A 168 5.52 -6.39 -15.17
CA LEU A 168 4.58 -6.68 -14.08
C LEU A 168 5.24 -6.91 -12.72
N GLY A 169 6.46 -7.48 -12.70
CA GLY A 169 7.16 -7.87 -11.48
C GLY A 169 6.37 -8.82 -10.56
N GLY A 170 5.39 -9.55 -11.11
CA GLY A 170 4.49 -10.44 -10.38
C GLY A 170 3.03 -9.98 -10.34
N GLY A 171 2.73 -8.75 -10.77
CA GLY A 171 1.38 -8.19 -10.78
C GLY A 171 0.81 -7.92 -9.38
N LEU A 172 -0.46 -7.55 -9.32
CA LEU A 172 -1.21 -7.31 -8.09
C LEU A 172 -1.90 -8.61 -7.66
N TRP A 173 -1.49 -9.13 -6.50
CA TRP A 173 -1.89 -10.47 -6.09
C TRP A 173 -3.29 -10.58 -5.52
N GLY A 174 -3.72 -9.65 -4.65
CA GLY A 174 -4.96 -9.81 -3.90
C GLY A 174 -6.23 -9.44 -4.66
N ASN A 175 -7.36 -9.52 -3.96
CA ASN A 175 -8.66 -9.15 -4.50
C ASN A 175 -8.97 -7.67 -4.23
N TYR A 176 -8.67 -6.81 -5.20
CA TYR A 176 -8.84 -5.37 -5.06
C TYR A 176 -10.21 -4.93 -5.56
N GLN A 177 -11.22 -5.03 -4.68
CA GLN A 177 -12.53 -4.48 -4.98
C GLN A 177 -12.46 -2.94 -4.99
N CYS A 178 -12.80 -2.36 -6.14
CA CYS A 178 -12.93 -0.92 -6.39
C CYS A 178 -14.37 -0.45 -6.07
N LEU A 179 -14.91 -0.93 -4.94
CA LEU A 179 -16.24 -0.73 -4.34
C LEU A 179 -17.12 0.41 -4.89
N GLU A 180 -18.36 0.15 -5.31
CA GLU A 180 -19.28 1.18 -5.86
C GLU A 180 -19.65 2.31 -4.86
N ALA A 181 -19.91 3.52 -5.39
CA ALA A 181 -20.50 4.64 -4.66
C ALA A 181 -22.00 4.42 -4.37
N GLY A 182 -22.32 3.59 -3.38
CA GLY A 182 -23.70 3.31 -2.96
C GLY A 182 -23.86 1.98 -2.21
N ALA A 183 -22.92 1.06 -2.43
CA ALA A 183 -22.78 -0.17 -1.66
C ALA A 183 -22.44 0.09 -0.18
N THR A 184 -21.88 1.26 0.13
CA THR A 184 -21.53 1.67 1.49
C THR A 184 -22.09 3.04 1.81
N THR A 185 -22.46 3.27 3.08
CA THR A 185 -22.97 4.60 3.50
C THR A 185 -21.89 5.66 3.59
N ASP A 186 -20.61 5.27 3.44
CA ASP A 186 -19.44 6.15 3.57
C ASP A 186 -18.92 6.63 2.20
N GLY A 187 -19.58 6.24 1.10
CA GLY A 187 -19.16 6.59 -0.27
C GLY A 187 -17.72 6.13 -0.54
N SER A 188 -17.42 4.89 -0.18
CA SER A 188 -16.06 4.39 0.03
C SER A 188 -15.39 3.78 -1.21
N PHE A 189 -15.77 4.25 -2.40
CA PHE A 189 -15.11 3.82 -3.63
C PHE A 189 -13.63 4.17 -3.60
N MET A 190 -12.85 3.16 -3.96
CA MET A 190 -11.41 3.15 -4.02
C MET A 190 -10.96 2.70 -5.39
N THR A 191 -9.73 3.06 -5.73
CA THR A 191 -9.08 2.77 -7.00
C THR A 191 -7.65 2.36 -6.74
N ILE A 192 -7.06 1.73 -7.74
CA ILE A 192 -5.68 1.29 -7.70
C ILE A 192 -4.87 2.31 -8.49
N GLY A 193 -3.97 3.02 -7.81
CA GLY A 193 -3.16 4.04 -8.43
C GLY A 193 -1.70 3.94 -8.02
N ARG A 194 -0.80 4.47 -8.86
CA ARG A 194 0.62 4.55 -8.53
C ARG A 194 0.81 5.43 -7.29
N TRP A 195 1.74 5.08 -6.40
CA TRP A 195 2.04 5.89 -5.20
C TRP A 195 2.49 7.32 -5.52
N ARG A 196 3.02 7.50 -6.72
CA ARG A 196 3.44 8.77 -7.31
C ARG A 196 3.08 8.76 -8.78
N ASP A 197 2.62 9.89 -9.31
CA ASP A 197 2.32 10.00 -10.74
C ASP A 197 3.57 9.69 -11.56
N GLY A 198 3.45 8.72 -12.48
CA GLY A 198 4.59 8.33 -13.33
C GLY A 198 5.64 7.42 -12.66
N TYR A 199 5.43 6.99 -11.42
CA TYR A 199 6.36 6.10 -10.72
C TYR A 199 6.18 4.66 -11.15
N ASP A 200 7.18 4.15 -11.85
CA ASP A 200 7.16 2.81 -12.42
C ASP A 200 8.52 2.11 -12.27
N THR A 201 8.51 0.99 -11.57
CA THR A 201 9.69 0.14 -11.37
C THR A 201 9.57 -1.20 -12.08
N ASN A 202 8.49 -1.40 -12.86
CA ASN A 202 8.08 -2.70 -13.40
C ASN A 202 7.78 -3.73 -12.31
N VAL A 203 7.30 -3.28 -11.15
CA VAL A 203 6.94 -4.13 -10.02
C VAL A 203 5.61 -3.66 -9.47
N ASN A 204 4.51 -4.13 -10.08
CA ASN A 204 3.18 -3.56 -9.84
C ASN A 204 2.82 -3.53 -8.34
N GLY A 205 3.07 -4.60 -7.57
CA GLY A 205 2.77 -4.63 -6.13
C GLY A 205 3.65 -3.74 -5.24
N ARG A 206 4.64 -3.05 -5.82
CA ARG A 206 5.39 -1.94 -5.19
C ARG A 206 5.01 -0.58 -5.75
N ASP A 207 4.58 -0.54 -7.01
CA ASP A 207 4.30 0.71 -7.71
C ASP A 207 2.90 1.24 -7.37
N PHE A 208 1.93 0.34 -7.16
CA PHE A 208 0.54 0.68 -6.91
C PHE A 208 0.14 0.56 -5.43
N GLY A 209 -0.76 1.45 -5.03
CA GLY A 209 -1.50 1.43 -3.78
C GLY A 209 -3.01 1.45 -4.04
N HIS A 210 -3.80 1.36 -2.97
CA HIS A 210 -5.26 1.40 -3.02
C HIS A 210 -5.74 2.60 -2.21
N PHE A 211 -6.37 3.58 -2.87
CA PHE A 211 -6.77 4.86 -2.26
C PHE A 211 -8.00 5.46 -2.94
N ARG A 212 -8.35 6.70 -2.64
CA ARG A 212 -9.53 7.39 -3.20
C ARG A 212 -9.27 7.78 -4.66
N PRO A 213 -10.31 7.77 -5.52
CA PRO A 213 -10.17 8.04 -6.93
C PRO A 213 -9.70 9.45 -7.24
N THR A 214 -8.85 9.57 -8.25
CA THR A 214 -8.36 10.84 -8.80
C THR A 214 -8.37 10.91 -10.32
N PRO A 215 -9.38 10.36 -11.05
CA PRO A 215 -9.35 10.32 -12.50
C PRO A 215 -9.34 11.74 -13.10
N GLY A 216 -8.37 11.98 -13.97
CA GLY A 216 -8.07 13.27 -14.58
C GLY A 216 -7.23 14.20 -13.68
N ALA A 217 -6.71 13.71 -12.56
CA ALA A 217 -5.97 14.46 -11.55
C ALA A 217 -4.83 13.64 -10.94
N SER A 218 -4.00 14.30 -10.12
CA SER A 218 -2.83 13.69 -9.50
C SER A 218 -3.18 12.71 -8.39
N ASN A 219 -2.55 11.53 -8.40
CA ASN A 219 -2.60 10.52 -7.32
C ASN A 219 -1.65 10.86 -6.16
N ASN A 220 -0.85 11.93 -6.27
CA ASN A 220 0.23 12.20 -5.33
C ASN A 220 -0.30 12.51 -3.93
N LEU A 221 -0.18 11.54 -3.03
CA LEU A 221 -0.35 11.76 -1.59
C LEU A 221 0.81 12.59 -1.03
N PRO A 222 0.57 13.50 -0.07
CA PRO A 222 1.63 14.24 0.58
C PRO A 222 2.66 13.29 1.23
N PRO A 223 3.98 13.49 1.01
CA PRO A 223 4.99 12.75 1.76
C PRO A 223 4.93 13.15 3.23
N LEU A 224 5.12 12.20 4.14
CA LEU A 224 5.23 12.50 5.56
C LEU A 224 6.58 13.18 5.86
N THR A 225 6.60 14.50 5.96
CA THR A 225 7.82 15.29 6.20
C THR A 225 8.05 15.65 7.67
N SER A 226 7.05 15.44 8.52
CA SER A 226 7.14 15.69 9.97
C SER A 226 6.37 14.63 10.73
N ARG A 227 6.77 14.41 11.99
CA ARG A 227 6.10 13.46 12.88
C ARG A 227 4.64 13.84 13.08
N LEU A 228 3.73 12.92 12.76
CA LEU A 228 2.29 13.05 12.92
C LEU A 228 1.83 12.17 14.08
N CYS A 229 1.51 12.77 15.23
CA CYS A 229 0.96 12.06 16.38
C CYS A 229 -0.53 12.39 16.57
N LEU A 230 -1.35 11.36 16.48
CA LEU A 230 -2.81 11.41 16.62
C LEU A 230 -3.20 10.89 18.00
N SER A 231 -3.72 11.79 18.83
CA SER A 231 -4.48 11.44 20.02
C SER A 231 -5.97 11.50 19.68
N PHE A 232 -6.66 10.37 19.78
CA PHE A 232 -8.07 10.29 19.40
C PHE A 232 -8.99 10.98 20.43
N ASP A 233 -8.48 11.33 21.61
CA ASP A 233 -9.19 12.15 22.59
C ASP A 233 -9.60 13.53 22.05
N ASN A 234 -8.85 14.03 21.05
CA ASN A 234 -9.11 15.31 20.38
C ASN A 234 -10.31 15.27 19.42
N TYR A 235 -10.88 14.09 19.14
CA TYR A 235 -12.00 13.89 18.22
C TYR A 235 -13.28 13.60 18.98
N ASN A 236 -14.44 13.69 18.33
CA ASN A 236 -15.70 13.21 18.89
C ASN A 236 -15.93 11.74 18.55
N VAL A 237 -16.69 11.04 19.39
CA VAL A 237 -17.13 9.67 19.09
C VAL A 237 -17.99 9.69 17.82
N GLY A 238 -17.66 8.82 16.86
CA GLY A 238 -18.29 8.74 15.54
C GLY A 238 -17.57 9.55 14.45
N ASP A 239 -16.58 10.39 14.79
CA ASP A 239 -15.79 11.10 13.80
C ASP A 239 -15.02 10.12 12.90
N THR A 240 -14.86 10.50 11.63
CA THR A 240 -13.94 9.87 10.67
C THR A 240 -12.64 10.67 10.65
N PRO A 241 -11.52 10.16 11.19
CA PRO A 241 -10.25 10.87 11.11
C PRO A 241 -9.85 11.11 9.65
N ALA A 242 -9.55 12.36 9.30
CA ALA A 242 -9.28 12.78 7.92
C ALA A 242 -7.95 12.24 7.38
N GLU A 243 -7.09 11.75 8.26
CA GLU A 243 -5.80 11.14 7.97
C GLU A 243 -5.94 9.76 7.32
N PHE A 244 -7.13 9.15 7.36
CA PHE A 244 -7.37 7.81 6.84
C PHE A 244 -8.58 7.73 5.92
N VAL A 245 -8.53 6.77 5.02
CA VAL A 245 -9.66 6.30 4.22
C VAL A 245 -9.80 4.80 4.39
N GLY A 246 -11.02 4.27 4.33
CA GLY A 246 -11.24 2.83 4.39
C GLY A 246 -11.94 2.28 3.16
N SER A 247 -11.87 0.94 3.01
CA SER A 247 -12.52 0.22 1.90
C SER A 247 -14.02 0.16 2.07
N TYR A 248 -14.56 -0.64 2.97
CA TYR A 248 -16.02 -0.71 3.14
C TYR A 248 -16.53 0.38 4.07
N ARG A 249 -15.74 0.70 5.10
CA ARG A 249 -16.05 1.73 6.11
C ARG A 249 -14.81 2.55 6.40
N ASN A 250 -14.96 3.86 6.46
CA ASN A 250 -13.90 4.71 6.99
C ASN A 250 -13.66 4.38 8.47
N PRO A 251 -12.41 4.50 8.97
CA PRO A 251 -12.14 4.36 10.40
C PRO A 251 -13.01 5.30 11.23
N ARG A 252 -13.39 4.87 12.43
CA ARG A 252 -14.23 5.65 13.35
C ARG A 252 -13.59 5.83 14.70
N VAL A 253 -13.73 7.02 15.26
CA VAL A 253 -13.40 7.29 16.66
C VAL A 253 -14.47 6.70 17.56
N ILE A 254 -14.07 5.97 18.59
CA ILE A 254 -14.93 5.27 19.53
C ILE A 254 -14.62 5.69 20.96
N ASP A 255 -15.61 5.58 21.85
CA ASP A 255 -15.34 5.35 23.27
C ASP A 255 -15.16 3.83 23.44
N PRO A 256 -13.95 3.34 23.72
CA PRO A 256 -13.69 1.92 23.84
C PRO A 256 -14.45 1.30 25.03
N THR A 257 -14.82 2.07 26.04
CA THR A 257 -15.50 1.59 27.25
C THR A 257 -17.02 1.44 27.10
N GLN A 258 -17.58 1.94 25.98
CA GLN A 258 -19.01 1.90 25.70
C GLN A 258 -19.28 1.11 24.43
N ALA A 259 -19.99 0.00 24.54
CA ALA A 259 -20.48 -0.73 23.37
C ALA A 259 -21.63 0.03 22.73
N ASP A 260 -21.60 0.16 21.40
CA ASP A 260 -22.70 0.64 20.58
C ASP A 260 -23.09 -0.46 19.58
N ASN A 261 -24.04 -1.29 19.99
CA ASN A 261 -24.48 -2.48 19.25
C ASN A 261 -25.76 -2.24 18.44
N ALA A 262 -26.12 -0.99 18.18
CA ALA A 262 -27.27 -0.69 17.34
C ALA A 262 -27.01 -1.18 15.90
N ALA A 263 -27.82 -2.12 15.41
CA ALA A 263 -27.61 -2.78 14.10
C ALA A 263 -27.56 -1.82 12.88
N THR A 264 -27.96 -0.57 13.03
CA THR A 264 -28.03 0.44 11.97
C THR A 264 -27.07 1.62 12.14
N SER A 265 -26.42 1.78 13.29
CA SER A 265 -25.57 2.95 13.61
C SER A 265 -24.39 2.63 14.54
N GLY A 266 -24.40 1.46 15.15
CA GLY A 266 -23.46 1.05 16.18
C GLY A 266 -22.19 0.49 15.57
N PHE A 267 -21.10 1.24 15.71
CA PHE A 267 -19.81 0.88 15.16
C PHE A 267 -18.95 0.10 16.18
N ASN A 268 -19.02 0.38 17.50
CA ASN A 268 -18.23 -0.33 18.51
C ASN A 268 -18.94 -1.60 19.05
N PRO A 269 -18.50 -2.81 18.68
CA PRO A 269 -19.23 -4.05 18.99
C PRO A 269 -19.18 -4.48 20.46
N ASN A 270 -18.19 -4.03 21.23
CA ASN A 270 -18.07 -4.36 22.64
C ASN A 270 -17.25 -3.32 23.39
N ALA A 271 -17.51 -3.27 24.70
CA ALA A 271 -16.74 -2.47 25.64
C ALA A 271 -15.45 -3.20 26.00
N ILE A 272 -14.33 -2.48 25.90
CA ILE A 272 -13.00 -2.85 26.36
C ILE A 272 -12.50 -1.77 27.32
N PRO A 273 -11.47 -2.04 28.14
CA PRO A 273 -10.85 -1.00 28.96
C PRO A 273 -10.35 0.18 28.13
N ALA A 274 -10.29 1.37 28.74
CA ALA A 274 -9.64 2.53 28.13
C ALA A 274 -8.16 2.25 27.84
N SER A 275 -7.63 2.87 26.80
CA SER A 275 -6.20 2.79 26.47
C SER A 275 -5.37 3.56 27.50
N PRO A 276 -4.06 3.29 27.60
CA PRO A 276 -3.16 4.16 28.35
C PRO A 276 -3.07 5.59 27.78
N GLY A 277 -3.42 5.77 26.50
CA GLY A 277 -3.38 7.06 25.80
C GLY A 277 -4.58 7.96 26.08
N GLY A 278 -5.69 7.45 26.63
CA GLY A 278 -6.87 8.27 26.86
C GLY A 278 -8.21 7.55 26.92
N GLY A 279 -9.27 8.34 26.75
CA GLY A 279 -10.66 7.90 26.81
C GLY A 279 -11.28 7.50 25.47
N LYS A 280 -10.63 7.80 24.34
CA LYS A 280 -11.09 7.47 22.99
C LYS A 280 -10.03 6.68 22.22
N ALA A 281 -10.48 5.97 21.20
CA ALA A 281 -9.62 5.18 20.30
C ALA A 281 -10.15 5.26 18.87
N MET A 282 -9.33 4.88 17.89
CA MET A 282 -9.79 4.65 16.52
C MET A 282 -10.04 3.17 16.30
N MET A 283 -11.08 2.85 15.54
CA MET A 283 -11.45 1.49 15.17
C MET A 283 -11.52 1.35 13.65
N VAL A 284 -11.00 0.23 13.14
CA VAL A 284 -11.12 -0.20 11.74
C VAL A 284 -12.03 -1.43 11.68
N ARG A 285 -13.23 -1.27 11.13
CA ARG A 285 -14.24 -2.34 11.06
C ARG A 285 -15.28 -2.08 9.99
N ASP A 286 -15.66 -3.13 9.26
CA ASP A 286 -16.96 -3.18 8.61
C ASP A 286 -17.99 -3.83 9.53
N TRP A 287 -19.06 -3.10 9.86
CA TRP A 287 -20.12 -3.61 10.73
C TRP A 287 -21.09 -4.56 10.02
N ALA A 288 -21.05 -4.66 8.68
CA ALA A 288 -21.69 -5.75 7.96
C ALA A 288 -20.93 -7.08 8.09
N GLY A 289 -19.68 -7.03 8.58
CA GLY A 289 -18.80 -8.18 8.82
C GLY A 289 -17.84 -8.46 7.67
N GLY A 290 -16.90 -9.38 7.88
CA GLY A 290 -15.90 -9.74 6.88
C GLY A 290 -14.59 -9.00 7.09
N GLY A 291 -14.20 -8.17 6.12
CA GLY A 291 -12.93 -7.45 6.11
C GLY A 291 -13.09 -5.95 5.94
N ASN A 292 -12.06 -5.20 6.29
CA ASN A 292 -11.98 -3.76 6.05
C ASN A 292 -10.52 -3.32 6.07
N VAL A 293 -10.22 -2.22 5.40
CA VAL A 293 -8.91 -1.57 5.51
C VAL A 293 -9.02 -0.14 5.99
N ALA A 294 -7.92 0.38 6.51
CA ALA A 294 -7.64 1.79 6.68
C ALA A 294 -6.30 2.08 6.01
N VAL A 295 -6.26 3.04 5.10
CA VAL A 295 -5.04 3.49 4.42
C VAL A 295 -4.83 4.96 4.76
N ALA A 296 -3.60 5.33 5.10
CA ALA A 296 -3.25 6.72 5.40
C ALA A 296 -3.27 7.59 4.12
N ASN A 297 -3.69 8.84 4.25
CA ASN A 297 -3.64 9.85 3.20
C ASN A 297 -2.25 10.50 3.07
N TYR A 298 -1.20 9.77 3.41
CA TYR A 298 0.21 10.16 3.35
C TYR A 298 1.02 8.97 2.87
N VAL A 299 2.21 9.25 2.32
CA VAL A 299 3.13 8.19 1.90
C VAL A 299 4.49 8.38 2.57
N PHE A 300 5.19 7.27 2.71
CA PHE A 300 6.61 7.22 3.03
C PHE A 300 7.43 6.99 1.77
N GLU A 301 8.64 7.51 1.76
CA GLU A 301 9.58 7.43 0.64
C GLU A 301 10.96 6.99 1.12
N ASN A 302 11.83 6.62 0.18
CA ASN A 302 13.24 6.30 0.44
C ASN A 302 13.45 5.16 1.47
N SER A 303 12.54 4.17 1.48
CA SER A 303 12.59 3.03 2.42
C SER A 303 12.74 3.44 3.89
N THR A 304 12.17 4.58 4.28
CA THR A 304 12.26 5.07 5.66
C THR A 304 10.88 5.43 6.18
N ALA A 305 10.39 4.66 7.14
CA ALA A 305 9.05 4.77 7.68
C ALA A 305 8.98 4.22 9.10
N GLY A 306 8.16 4.82 9.94
CA GLY A 306 8.01 4.40 11.33
C GLY A 306 6.61 4.66 11.85
N TYR A 307 6.16 3.78 12.74
CA TYR A 307 5.02 4.07 13.59
C TYR A 307 5.21 3.57 15.01
N ASP A 308 4.54 4.23 15.95
CA ASP A 308 4.40 3.83 17.35
C ASP A 308 2.94 4.03 17.76
N LEU A 309 2.31 3.01 18.35
CA LEU A 309 0.89 3.06 18.72
C LEU A 309 0.58 2.11 19.89
N PHE A 310 -0.57 2.32 20.52
CA PHE A 310 -1.24 1.28 21.29
C PHE A 310 -2.24 0.53 20.41
N VAL A 311 -2.28 -0.79 20.52
CA VAL A 311 -3.27 -1.67 19.89
C VAL A 311 -3.91 -2.57 20.93
N TYR A 312 -5.23 -2.75 20.86
CA TYR A 312 -5.93 -3.70 21.71
C TYR A 312 -5.85 -5.11 21.11
N ILE A 313 -5.32 -6.07 21.87
CA ILE A 313 -5.18 -7.46 21.45
C ILE A 313 -5.96 -8.35 22.43
N ASN A 314 -6.85 -9.18 21.89
CA ASN A 314 -7.46 -10.28 22.63
C ASN A 314 -6.85 -11.61 22.16
N PRO A 315 -5.89 -12.18 22.90
CA PRO A 315 -5.20 -13.39 22.46
C PRO A 315 -5.98 -14.68 22.74
N ALA A 316 -7.14 -14.60 23.41
CA ALA A 316 -7.95 -15.78 23.70
C ALA A 316 -8.35 -16.48 22.40
N ALA A 317 -8.38 -17.82 22.43
CA ALA A 317 -8.80 -18.62 21.29
C ALA A 317 -10.20 -18.17 20.84
N PRO A 318 -10.41 -17.90 19.54
CA PRO A 318 -11.72 -17.52 19.05
C PRO A 318 -12.71 -18.69 19.17
N PRO A 319 -14.02 -18.46 18.94
CA PRO A 319 -14.99 -19.54 18.86
C PRO A 319 -14.55 -20.63 17.88
N ASN A 320 -15.02 -21.86 18.10
CA ASN A 320 -14.66 -23.01 17.29
C ASN A 320 -14.95 -22.75 15.79
N THR A 321 -14.05 -23.18 14.91
CA THR A 321 -14.02 -22.97 13.46
C THR A 321 -13.81 -21.53 12.99
N ARG A 322 -13.40 -20.62 13.88
CA ARG A 322 -13.25 -19.19 13.53
C ARG A 322 -11.79 -18.74 13.50
N VAL A 323 -11.58 -17.67 12.74
CA VAL A 323 -10.31 -16.98 12.56
C VAL A 323 -10.52 -15.46 12.59
N GLU A 324 -9.53 -14.78 13.13
CA GLU A 324 -9.35 -13.33 13.02
C GLU A 324 -7.89 -13.05 12.65
N THR A 325 -7.71 -12.14 11.70
CA THR A 325 -6.40 -11.63 11.32
C THR A 325 -6.44 -10.13 11.13
N TRP A 326 -5.32 -9.49 11.41
CA TRP A 326 -5.06 -8.13 10.97
C TRP A 326 -3.59 -7.93 10.68
N MET A 327 -3.28 -6.90 9.89
CA MET A 327 -1.92 -6.42 9.69
C MET A 327 -1.88 -4.91 9.86
N ILE A 328 -0.84 -4.41 10.52
CA ILE A 328 -0.48 -3.00 10.54
C ILE A 328 0.87 -2.87 9.83
N GLY A 329 0.88 -2.17 8.70
CA GLY A 329 2.00 -2.18 7.76
C GLY A 329 2.51 -0.81 7.34
N LEU A 330 3.72 -0.80 6.78
CA LEU A 330 4.47 0.34 6.25
C LEU A 330 5.03 0.02 4.86
N LEU A 331 5.27 1.05 4.05
CA LEU A 331 5.96 0.96 2.76
C LEU A 331 5.31 -0.06 1.81
N GLY A 332 3.97 -0.08 1.83
CA GLY A 332 3.14 -0.93 0.98
C GLY A 332 1.67 -0.55 1.09
N GLY A 333 0.79 -1.43 0.63
CA GLY A 333 -0.65 -1.24 0.66
C GLY A 333 -1.40 -2.51 1.07
N ALA A 334 -2.73 -2.40 1.10
CA ALA A 334 -3.64 -3.51 1.37
C ALA A 334 -4.74 -3.57 0.30
N ASP A 335 -5.19 -4.79 0.00
CA ASP A 335 -6.41 -5.02 -0.79
C ASP A 335 -7.66 -4.73 0.06
N SER A 336 -8.77 -4.39 -0.61
CA SER A 336 -10.02 -3.97 0.02
C SER A 336 -10.57 -4.92 1.11
N VAL A 337 -10.34 -6.23 0.98
CA VAL A 337 -11.00 -7.27 1.78
C VAL A 337 -10.08 -7.84 2.86
N HIS A 338 -8.78 -7.63 2.75
CA HIS A 338 -7.75 -8.24 3.60
C HIS A 338 -7.98 -9.75 3.75
N ASN A 339 -7.95 -10.52 2.66
CA ASN A 339 -8.03 -11.99 2.76
C ASN A 339 -7.05 -12.53 3.81
N HIS A 340 -7.35 -13.64 4.50
CA HIS A 340 -6.49 -14.05 5.62
C HIS A 340 -5.06 -14.37 5.15
N PRO A 341 -4.02 -13.72 5.71
CA PRO A 341 -2.64 -13.97 5.33
C PRO A 341 -2.07 -15.24 5.99
N LEU A 342 -0.88 -15.64 5.53
CA LEU A 342 -0.07 -16.73 6.10
C LEU A 342 -0.77 -18.11 6.11
N ILE A 343 -1.60 -18.37 5.10
CA ILE A 343 -2.20 -19.67 4.80
C ILE A 343 -1.82 -20.13 3.39
N ALA A 344 -2.06 -21.41 3.09
CA ALA A 344 -1.92 -21.91 1.72
C ALA A 344 -2.97 -21.26 0.81
N ALA A 345 -2.56 -20.87 -0.40
CA ALA A 345 -3.42 -20.23 -1.41
C ALA A 345 -4.20 -19.01 -0.89
N SER A 346 -3.53 -18.16 -0.09
CA SER A 346 -4.11 -16.89 0.35
C SER A 346 -4.26 -15.93 -0.82
N ALA A 347 -5.43 -15.32 -0.95
CA ALA A 347 -5.74 -14.22 -1.86
C ALA A 347 -5.47 -12.84 -1.23
N ASN A 348 -4.56 -12.77 -0.24
CA ASN A 348 -4.22 -11.53 0.44
C ASN A 348 -3.23 -10.72 -0.39
N GLY A 349 -3.59 -9.47 -0.72
CA GLY A 349 -2.81 -8.58 -1.58
C GLY A 349 -1.87 -7.64 -0.83
N MET A 350 -1.66 -7.82 0.47
CA MET A 350 -0.81 -6.89 1.23
C MET A 350 0.63 -6.90 0.75
N SER A 351 1.28 -5.73 0.80
CA SER A 351 2.68 -5.53 0.45
C SER A 351 3.42 -4.73 1.52
N GLY A 352 4.75 -4.69 1.44
CA GLY A 352 5.55 -3.95 2.43
C GLY A 352 5.80 -4.73 3.71
N VAL A 353 6.19 -4.02 4.76
CA VAL A 353 6.62 -4.62 6.04
C VAL A 353 5.55 -4.36 7.10
N GLY A 354 5.22 -5.37 7.91
CA GLY A 354 4.21 -5.16 8.95
C GLY A 354 4.12 -6.25 9.99
N TRP A 355 3.37 -5.90 11.03
CA TRP A 355 2.98 -6.82 12.09
C TRP A 355 1.66 -7.49 11.73
N VAL A 356 1.66 -8.82 11.64
CA VAL A 356 0.47 -9.64 11.35
C VAL A 356 0.04 -10.37 12.60
N PHE A 357 -1.15 -10.05 13.11
CA PHE A 357 -1.79 -10.85 14.16
C PHE A 357 -2.69 -11.90 13.56
N ARG A 358 -2.65 -13.09 14.16
CA ARG A 358 -3.55 -14.19 13.81
C ARG A 358 -3.99 -14.90 15.06
N ARG A 359 -5.29 -15.16 15.15
CA ARG A 359 -5.84 -16.16 16.06
C ARG A 359 -6.83 -17.06 15.34
N ALA A 360 -6.75 -18.36 15.58
CA ALA A 360 -7.64 -19.34 14.97
C ALA A 360 -7.86 -20.54 15.88
N ASN A 361 -9.06 -21.13 15.81
CA ASN A 361 -9.45 -22.28 16.61
C ASN A 361 -10.26 -23.27 15.76
N ASN A 362 -9.65 -24.41 15.43
CA ASN A 362 -10.15 -25.47 14.55
C ASN A 362 -10.75 -24.97 13.23
N ALA A 363 -10.22 -23.86 12.70
CA ALA A 363 -10.65 -23.30 11.43
C ALA A 363 -9.97 -24.03 10.27
N SER A 364 -10.74 -24.40 9.25
CA SER A 364 -10.22 -25.14 8.09
C SER A 364 -9.15 -24.33 7.37
N GLY A 365 -7.99 -24.94 7.10
CA GLY A 365 -6.87 -24.28 6.42
C GLY A 365 -6.05 -23.32 7.31
N HIS A 366 -6.40 -23.18 8.59
CA HIS A 366 -5.68 -22.35 9.54
C HIS A 366 -5.07 -23.19 10.68
N PRO A 367 -3.82 -22.93 11.08
CA PRO A 367 -3.26 -23.50 12.31
C PRO A 367 -4.00 -22.96 13.54
N ASN A 368 -4.13 -23.78 14.58
CA ASN A 368 -4.62 -23.32 15.88
C ASN A 368 -3.56 -22.47 16.56
N GLU A 369 -3.83 -21.18 16.72
CA GLU A 369 -2.83 -20.24 17.21
C GLU A 369 -3.43 -18.96 17.78
N SER A 370 -2.57 -18.21 18.46
CA SER A 370 -2.73 -16.81 18.82
C SER A 370 -1.32 -16.19 18.81
N ARG A 371 -0.95 -15.58 17.68
CA ARG A 371 0.43 -15.18 17.37
C ARG A 371 0.50 -13.82 16.70
N LEU A 372 1.60 -13.14 16.95
CA LEU A 372 1.99 -11.91 16.26
C LEU A 372 3.27 -12.19 15.46
N TYR A 373 3.24 -11.94 14.17
CA TYR A 373 4.35 -12.15 13.24
C TYR A 373 4.89 -10.82 12.77
N LEU A 374 6.22 -10.69 12.67
CA LEU A 374 6.82 -9.61 11.90
C LEU A 374 7.20 -10.16 10.52
N VAL A 375 6.68 -9.55 9.47
CA VAL A 375 6.84 -10.02 8.09
C VAL A 375 7.22 -8.91 7.13
N ASP A 376 7.89 -9.28 6.05
CA ASP A 376 7.92 -8.53 4.79
C ASP A 376 7.09 -9.30 3.76
N ALA A 377 5.96 -8.69 3.39
CA ALA A 377 5.02 -9.18 2.39
C ALA A 377 5.52 -8.97 0.95
N GLY A 378 6.71 -8.39 0.78
CA GLY A 378 7.32 -8.22 -0.52
C GLY A 378 6.53 -7.24 -1.39
N ALA A 379 6.61 -7.47 -2.70
CA ALA A 379 5.89 -6.75 -3.74
C ALA A 379 4.45 -7.27 -3.90
N SER A 380 3.74 -7.52 -2.80
CA SER A 380 2.56 -8.39 -2.78
C SER A 380 2.93 -9.84 -3.15
N GLY A 381 1.93 -10.71 -3.30
CA GLY A 381 2.11 -12.10 -3.70
C GLY A 381 1.64 -13.11 -2.66
N ALA A 382 1.67 -14.40 -3.05
CA ALA A 382 1.30 -15.50 -2.17
C ALA A 382 2.03 -15.40 -0.84
N SER A 383 1.29 -15.49 0.28
CA SER A 383 1.88 -15.38 1.61
C SER A 383 2.93 -16.45 1.93
N THR A 384 3.00 -17.52 1.12
CA THR A 384 4.06 -18.53 1.19
C THR A 384 5.44 -18.02 0.76
N ASN A 385 5.49 -16.88 0.07
CA ASN A 385 6.71 -16.25 -0.41
C ASN A 385 7.15 -15.07 0.48
N TRP A 386 6.36 -14.75 1.50
CA TRP A 386 6.70 -13.67 2.43
C TRP A 386 7.87 -14.06 3.31
N THR A 387 8.69 -13.07 3.68
CA THR A 387 9.76 -13.26 4.65
C THR A 387 9.19 -13.10 6.06
N ILE A 388 9.23 -14.15 6.86
CA ILE A 388 8.85 -14.08 8.29
C ILE A 388 10.14 -13.89 9.10
N TYR A 389 10.34 -12.70 9.66
CA TYR A 389 11.53 -12.39 10.46
C TYR A 389 11.45 -13.05 11.85
N GLY A 390 10.25 -13.15 12.40
CA GLY A 390 10.01 -13.76 13.70
C GLY A 390 8.54 -13.77 14.08
N ASN A 391 8.22 -14.40 15.20
CA ASN A 391 6.87 -14.41 15.76
C ASN A 391 6.87 -14.49 17.27
N ILE A 392 5.78 -14.05 17.87
CA ILE A 392 5.54 -14.00 19.31
C ILE A 392 4.29 -14.81 19.61
N ASP A 393 4.40 -15.77 20.53
CA ASP A 393 3.26 -16.52 21.04
C ASP A 393 2.51 -15.66 22.07
N LEU A 394 1.25 -15.34 21.77
CA LEU A 394 0.42 -14.49 22.61
C LEU A 394 -0.51 -15.28 23.52
N SER A 395 -0.56 -16.61 23.39
CA SER A 395 -1.54 -17.46 24.10
C SER A 395 -1.47 -17.39 25.63
N GLY A 396 -0.33 -16.95 26.19
CA GLY A 396 -0.13 -16.73 27.62
C GLY A 396 -0.47 -15.33 28.12
N LEU A 397 -0.83 -14.39 27.24
CA LEU A 397 -1.13 -13.00 27.59
C LEU A 397 -2.63 -12.79 27.89
N SER A 398 -2.94 -11.73 28.63
CA SER A 398 -4.31 -11.27 28.86
C SER A 398 -4.82 -10.42 27.69
N ALA A 399 -6.13 -10.30 27.53
CA ALA A 399 -6.67 -9.29 26.62
C ALA A 399 -6.35 -7.88 27.16
N GLY A 400 -5.83 -6.99 26.33
CA GLY A 400 -5.37 -5.68 26.79
C GLY A 400 -4.77 -4.80 25.70
N TRP A 401 -4.42 -3.58 26.10
CA TRP A 401 -3.68 -2.64 25.27
C TRP A 401 -2.18 -2.92 25.35
N TYR A 402 -1.57 -3.08 24.18
CA TYR A 402 -0.14 -3.31 24.02
C TYR A 402 0.46 -2.21 23.14
N ARG A 403 1.67 -1.78 23.44
CA ARG A 403 2.40 -0.86 22.56
C ARG A 403 3.10 -1.67 21.47
N LEU A 404 2.96 -1.21 20.23
CA LEU A 404 3.53 -1.82 19.05
C LEU A 404 4.28 -0.75 18.26
N ARG A 405 5.55 -1.02 17.93
CA ARG A 405 6.38 -0.16 17.10
C ARG A 405 6.92 -0.93 15.91
N LEU A 406 7.03 -0.25 14.77
CA LEU A 406 7.74 -0.74 13.61
C LEU A 406 8.53 0.40 13.00
N GLU A 407 9.79 0.14 12.70
CA GLU A 407 10.69 1.07 12.01
C GLU A 407 11.34 0.36 10.83
N VAL A 408 11.38 1.07 9.71
CA VAL A 408 12.20 0.71 8.54
C VAL A 408 13.11 1.90 8.27
N ILE A 409 14.42 1.66 8.21
CA ILE A 409 15.44 2.68 7.92
C ILE A 409 16.36 2.16 6.83
N ASN A 410 16.20 2.69 5.62
CA ASN A 410 16.98 2.29 4.45
C ASN A 410 17.10 0.76 4.28
N GLY A 411 15.98 0.06 4.40
CA GLY A 411 15.88 -1.39 4.28
C GLY A 411 16.20 -2.19 5.55
N GLN A 412 16.71 -1.60 6.62
CA GLN A 412 16.77 -2.25 7.93
C GLN A 412 15.39 -2.23 8.59
N VAL A 413 14.92 -3.37 9.09
CA VAL A 413 13.62 -3.52 9.75
C VAL A 413 13.82 -3.79 11.23
N ARG A 414 13.09 -3.06 12.09
CA ARG A 414 13.09 -3.25 13.54
C ARG A 414 11.67 -3.14 14.07
N GLY A 415 11.13 -4.26 14.54
CA GLY A 415 9.82 -4.33 15.19
C GLY A 415 9.96 -4.51 16.70
N LEU A 416 9.19 -3.75 17.48
CA LEU A 416 9.15 -3.87 18.94
C LEU A 416 7.72 -4.12 19.43
N PHE A 417 7.55 -5.14 20.27
CA PHE A 417 6.30 -5.45 20.96
C PHE A 417 6.47 -5.38 22.47
N TYR A 418 5.69 -4.49 23.12
CA TYR A 418 5.79 -4.22 24.55
C TYR A 418 4.67 -4.95 25.31
N ALA A 419 4.89 -6.24 25.63
CA ALA A 419 4.09 -6.93 26.64
C ALA A 419 4.43 -6.43 28.06
N ASP A 420 5.70 -6.08 28.28
CA ASP A 420 6.21 -5.34 29.42
C ASP A 420 6.64 -3.95 28.93
N PRO A 421 6.16 -2.84 29.52
CA PRO A 421 6.56 -1.48 29.13
C PRO A 421 8.06 -1.21 29.22
N SER A 422 8.81 -1.99 30.01
CA SER A 422 10.24 -1.80 30.26
C SER A 422 11.15 -2.76 29.48
N SER A 423 10.59 -3.78 28.85
CA SER A 423 11.35 -4.85 28.20
C SER A 423 10.61 -5.34 26.95
N PRO A 424 10.74 -4.64 25.81
CA PRO A 424 10.11 -5.08 24.57
C PRO A 424 10.75 -6.35 24.04
N ILE A 425 9.93 -7.14 23.34
CA ILE A 425 10.43 -8.16 22.43
C ILE A 425 10.80 -7.47 21.12
N VAL A 426 12.06 -7.61 20.69
CA VAL A 426 12.58 -7.03 19.46
C VAL A 426 12.73 -8.11 18.41
N ILE A 427 12.27 -7.84 17.18
CA ILE A 427 12.51 -8.67 16.00
C ILE A 427 13.11 -7.77 14.92
N THR A 428 14.25 -8.17 14.37
CA THR A 428 14.96 -7.44 13.32
C THR A 428 14.96 -8.21 12.00
N GLY A 429 15.16 -7.50 10.90
CA GLY A 429 15.18 -8.06 9.56
C GLY A 429 15.68 -7.07 8.52
N THR A 430 15.64 -7.46 7.25
CA THR A 430 15.96 -6.57 6.13
C THR A 430 14.94 -6.70 5.01
N THR A 431 14.59 -5.56 4.40
CA THR A 431 13.69 -5.45 3.25
C THR A 431 14.38 -4.72 2.09
N ALA A 432 13.70 -4.61 0.95
CA ALA A 432 14.20 -3.89 -0.21
C ALA A 432 14.39 -2.39 0.08
N THR A 433 15.30 -1.77 -0.68
CA THR A 433 15.54 -0.32 -0.66
C THR A 433 14.76 0.39 -1.78
N GLY A 434 14.65 1.72 -1.72
CA GLY A 434 13.91 2.51 -2.72
C GLY A 434 12.39 2.35 -2.65
N LEU A 435 11.84 1.88 -1.54
CA LEU A 435 10.41 1.66 -1.36
C LEU A 435 9.67 2.98 -1.18
N VAL A 436 8.49 3.05 -1.79
CA VAL A 436 7.46 4.06 -1.59
C VAL A 436 6.18 3.33 -1.18
N GLY A 437 5.45 3.84 -0.19
CA GLY A 437 4.18 3.25 0.21
C GLY A 437 3.58 3.85 1.48
N GLY A 438 2.34 3.49 1.78
CA GLY A 438 1.58 4.07 2.88
C GLY A 438 1.78 3.35 4.22
N PHE A 439 1.21 3.96 5.27
CA PHE A 439 0.77 3.21 6.45
C PHE A 439 -0.63 2.65 6.19
N TYR A 440 -0.87 1.41 6.59
CA TYR A 440 -2.18 0.80 6.47
C TYR A 440 -2.49 -0.16 7.60
N ILE A 441 -3.79 -0.40 7.81
CA ILE A 441 -4.35 -1.42 8.67
C ILE A 441 -5.28 -2.26 7.83
N GLY A 442 -4.98 -3.54 7.66
CA GLY A 442 -5.91 -4.51 7.09
C GLY A 442 -6.49 -5.39 8.18
N TYR A 443 -7.78 -5.73 8.08
CA TYR A 443 -8.48 -6.53 9.09
C TYR A 443 -9.46 -7.50 8.42
N ARG A 444 -9.55 -8.73 8.93
CA ARG A 444 -10.58 -9.69 8.56
C ARG A 444 -10.93 -10.64 9.68
N GLU A 445 -12.21 -10.95 9.80
CA GLU A 445 -12.70 -11.93 10.74
C GLU A 445 -13.76 -12.87 10.13
N THR A 446 -13.90 -14.04 10.76
CA THR A 446 -15.01 -14.98 10.55
C THR A 446 -15.74 -15.28 11.85
N LEU A 447 -15.68 -14.35 12.82
CA LEU A 447 -16.19 -14.56 14.17
C LEU A 447 -17.74 -14.56 14.24
N GLY A 448 -18.41 -14.15 13.16
CA GLY A 448 -19.86 -14.00 13.10
C GLY A 448 -20.32 -12.67 13.71
N ASN A 449 -21.64 -12.41 13.74
CA ASN A 449 -22.18 -11.12 14.19
C ASN A 449 -22.48 -11.04 15.70
N ALA A 450 -21.90 -11.95 16.49
CA ALA A 450 -22.05 -11.93 17.94
C ALA A 450 -21.10 -10.88 18.54
N ALA A 451 -21.67 -9.80 19.07
CA ALA A 451 -20.91 -8.63 19.53
C ALA A 451 -19.81 -8.96 20.57
N ALA A 452 -20.01 -10.00 21.38
CA ALA A 452 -19.03 -10.46 22.38
C ALA A 452 -17.82 -11.19 21.79
N ASP A 453 -17.93 -11.73 20.57
CA ASP A 453 -16.88 -12.53 19.94
C ASP A 453 -15.98 -11.69 19.02
N ILE A 454 -16.54 -10.64 18.43
CA ILE A 454 -15.90 -9.74 17.46
C ILE A 454 -14.82 -8.87 18.13
N ASN A 455 -13.64 -8.76 17.54
CA ASN A 455 -12.59 -7.88 18.06
C ASN A 455 -11.89 -7.12 16.93
N PRO A 456 -12.49 -6.04 16.39
CA PRO A 456 -11.87 -5.26 15.34
C PRO A 456 -10.56 -4.63 15.81
N VAL A 457 -9.73 -4.22 14.85
CA VAL A 457 -8.52 -3.47 15.17
C VAL A 457 -8.92 -2.14 15.82
N ARG A 458 -8.43 -1.93 17.03
CA ARG A 458 -8.55 -0.68 17.78
C ARG A 458 -7.18 -0.19 18.13
N ILE A 459 -6.88 1.04 17.78
CA ILE A 459 -5.61 1.69 18.07
C ILE A 459 -5.80 3.01 18.79
N ASP A 460 -4.77 3.44 19.51
CA ASP A 460 -4.71 4.76 20.12
C ASP A 460 -3.28 5.31 20.18
N ASN A 461 -3.16 6.62 20.34
CA ASN A 461 -1.91 7.37 20.43
C ASN A 461 -0.94 7.04 19.30
N LEU A 462 -1.44 7.06 18.06
CA LEU A 462 -0.69 6.71 16.86
C LEU A 462 0.28 7.84 16.52
N CYS A 463 1.57 7.56 16.51
CA CYS A 463 2.59 8.43 15.92
C CYS A 463 3.13 7.79 14.63
N LEU A 464 2.98 8.47 13.50
CA LEU A 464 3.66 8.19 12.24
C LEU A 464 4.87 9.11 12.09
N TYR A 465 6.00 8.59 11.63
CA TYR A 465 7.23 9.38 11.51
C TYR A 465 8.21 8.78 10.50
N VAL A 466 9.18 9.58 10.07
CA VAL A 466 10.36 9.13 9.33
C VAL A 466 11.48 8.95 10.37
N PRO A 467 11.87 7.71 10.72
CA PRO A 467 12.88 7.50 11.74
C PRO A 467 14.24 8.09 11.33
N VAL A 468 14.97 8.61 12.31
CA VAL A 468 16.32 9.14 12.11
C VAL A 468 17.31 8.16 12.71
N LEU A 469 18.30 7.71 11.93
CA LEU A 469 19.30 6.77 12.41
C LEU A 469 20.11 7.41 13.56
N GLY A 470 20.17 6.75 14.71
CA GLY A 470 20.84 7.27 15.91
C GLY A 470 19.93 8.03 16.89
N ASP A 471 18.65 8.22 16.55
CA ASP A 471 17.64 8.75 17.48
C ASP A 471 17.19 7.62 18.42
N ALA A 472 17.85 7.53 19.58
CA ALA A 472 17.68 6.46 20.55
C ALA A 472 16.40 6.64 21.38
N ASN A 473 16.00 7.88 21.63
CA ASN A 473 14.80 8.18 22.42
C ASN A 473 13.53 8.36 21.57
N ASN A 474 13.67 8.35 20.23
CA ASN A 474 12.62 8.50 19.24
C ASN A 474 11.88 9.84 19.39
N ASP A 475 12.60 10.93 19.68
CA ASP A 475 12.06 12.30 19.75
C ASP A 475 12.14 13.05 18.41
N GLY A 476 12.79 12.44 17.41
CA GLY A 476 13.01 12.98 16.07
C GLY A 476 14.34 13.70 15.90
N CYS A 477 15.19 13.77 16.92
CA CYS A 477 16.40 14.59 16.94
C CYS A 477 17.58 13.80 17.54
N VAL A 478 18.65 13.56 16.79
CA VAL A 478 19.85 12.92 17.34
C VAL A 478 20.69 13.94 18.12
N ASN A 479 20.67 13.86 19.45
CA ASN A 479 21.27 14.87 20.32
C ASN A 479 21.95 14.27 21.57
N ASP A 480 22.33 15.13 22.53
CA ASP A 480 22.99 14.72 23.77
C ASP A 480 22.15 13.71 24.58
N THR A 481 20.83 13.76 24.46
CA THR A 481 19.90 12.83 25.14
C THR A 481 20.08 11.42 24.61
N ASP A 482 20.18 11.24 23.29
CA ASP A 482 20.44 9.96 22.65
C ASP A 482 21.81 9.43 23.03
N LEU A 483 22.83 10.29 22.97
CA LEU A 483 24.18 9.94 23.38
C LEU A 483 24.22 9.46 24.83
N LEU A 484 23.55 10.17 25.75
CA LEU A 484 23.47 9.77 27.15
C LEU A 484 22.70 8.45 27.31
N GLN A 485 21.67 8.20 26.50
CA GLN A 485 20.94 6.95 26.52
C GLN A 485 21.81 5.75 26.14
N ILE A 486 22.67 5.89 25.12
CA ILE A 486 23.68 4.86 24.78
C ILE A 486 24.64 4.66 25.96
N LEU A 487 25.22 5.74 26.47
CA LEU A 487 26.26 5.66 27.53
C LEU A 487 25.73 5.07 28.84
N PHE A 488 24.48 5.33 29.22
CA PHE A 488 23.87 4.74 30.41
C PHE A 488 23.54 3.26 30.28
N ASN A 489 23.38 2.77 29.05
CA ASN A 489 23.06 1.37 28.77
C ASN A 489 24.24 0.59 28.18
N PHE A 490 25.42 1.22 28.06
CA PHE A 490 26.60 0.63 27.43
C PHE A 490 27.02 -0.71 28.06
N GLY A 491 27.25 -1.71 27.23
CA GLY A 491 27.48 -3.11 27.63
C GLY A 491 26.23 -3.87 28.07
N GLY A 492 25.05 -3.28 27.96
CA GLY A 492 23.76 -3.90 28.22
C GLY A 492 23.05 -4.38 26.93
N ALA A 493 21.74 -4.61 27.05
CA ALA A 493 20.85 -5.03 25.96
C ALA A 493 19.55 -4.20 25.96
N ASN A 494 19.65 -2.91 26.31
CA ASN A 494 18.50 -2.02 26.26
C ASN A 494 18.10 -1.83 24.79
N ALA A 495 16.90 -2.29 24.44
CA ALA A 495 16.43 -2.27 23.06
C ALA A 495 16.56 -0.88 22.42
N GLU A 496 16.13 0.19 23.10
CA GLU A 496 16.13 1.55 22.55
C GLU A 496 17.55 2.14 22.38
N ALA A 497 18.54 1.65 23.13
CA ALA A 497 19.94 2.04 22.98
C ALA A 497 20.73 1.11 22.03
N ASP A 498 20.17 -0.03 21.64
CA ASP A 498 20.71 -0.93 20.62
C ASP A 498 20.17 -0.47 19.25
N ILE A 499 20.92 0.45 18.63
CA ILE A 499 20.54 1.18 17.41
C ILE A 499 20.68 0.30 16.19
N ASN A 500 21.68 -0.58 16.16
CA ASN A 500 21.87 -1.51 15.05
C ASN A 500 20.99 -2.78 15.18
N GLY A 501 20.42 -3.03 16.36
CA GLY A 501 19.52 -4.14 16.64
C GLY A 501 20.21 -5.50 16.75
N ASP A 502 21.49 -5.55 17.10
CA ASP A 502 22.27 -6.79 17.20
C ASP A 502 22.17 -7.50 18.56
N GLY A 503 21.47 -6.88 19.52
CA GLY A 503 21.19 -7.40 20.84
C GLY A 503 22.16 -6.92 21.93
N SER A 504 23.14 -6.08 21.60
CA SER A 504 24.07 -5.47 22.56
C SER A 504 24.17 -3.96 22.35
N VAL A 505 24.38 -3.20 23.43
CA VAL A 505 24.68 -1.77 23.34
C VAL A 505 26.19 -1.58 23.41
N ASP A 506 26.85 -1.30 22.30
CA ASP A 506 28.31 -1.23 22.23
C ASP A 506 28.87 -0.01 21.47
N ASP A 507 30.15 -0.07 21.09
CA ASP A 507 30.83 1.01 20.39
C ASP A 507 30.25 1.24 18.99
N THR A 508 29.61 0.24 18.39
CA THR A 508 28.88 0.37 17.11
C THR A 508 27.69 1.31 17.27
N ASP A 509 26.85 1.11 18.29
CA ASP A 509 25.69 1.99 18.54
C ASP A 509 26.13 3.41 18.86
N LEU A 510 27.18 3.53 19.70
CA LEU A 510 27.76 4.82 20.04
C LEU A 510 28.27 5.56 18.80
N LEU A 511 28.96 4.87 17.89
CA LEU A 511 29.44 5.46 16.65
C LEU A 511 28.28 5.86 15.72
N ILE A 512 27.19 5.09 15.67
CA ILE A 512 26.00 5.46 14.90
C ILE A 512 25.42 6.80 15.42
N VAL A 513 25.22 6.95 16.73
CA VAL A 513 24.73 8.22 17.30
C VAL A 513 25.69 9.37 17.02
N LEU A 514 27.01 9.16 17.21
CA LEU A 514 28.00 10.21 16.98
C LEU A 514 28.11 10.65 15.51
N PHE A 515 27.98 9.72 14.56
CA PHE A 515 28.01 10.05 13.14
C PHE A 515 26.74 10.76 12.66
N ASN A 516 25.61 10.55 13.34
CA ASN A 516 24.33 11.20 13.03
C ASN A 516 23.99 12.36 13.98
N PHE A 517 24.94 12.80 14.82
CA PHE A 517 24.69 13.83 15.81
C PHE A 517 24.24 15.16 15.16
N GLY A 518 23.12 15.70 15.62
CA GLY A 518 22.46 16.90 15.09
C GLY A 518 21.52 16.66 13.91
N GLN A 519 21.27 15.41 13.49
CA GLN A 519 20.28 15.09 12.47
C GLN A 519 18.85 15.11 13.02
N GLY A 520 17.86 15.38 12.15
CA GLY A 520 16.43 15.38 12.49
C GLY A 520 15.91 16.68 13.16
N CYS A 521 16.85 17.48 13.67
CA CYS A 521 16.65 18.88 14.05
C CYS A 521 16.87 19.81 12.85
#